data_AF-A0ABD1WPC3-F1
#
_entry.id   AF-A0ABD1WPC3-F1
#
_cell.length_a   1.000
_cell.length_b   1.000
_cell.length_c   1.000
_cell.angle_alpha   90.00
_cell.angle_beta   90.00
_cell.angle_gamma   90.00
#
_symmetry.space_group_name_H-M   'P 1'
#
loop_
_entity.id
_entity.type
_entity.pdbx_description
1 polymer ?
#
loop_
_entity_poly.entity_id
_entity_poly.type
_entity_poly.pdbx_seq_one_letter_code
_entity_poly.pdbx_strand_id
1 'polypeptide(L)'
;MFVMSEIEHTLRLPPHLLNRPLNAAIKGELESLFLDKVIDKLGLCVSVYDILSIDGGFIFPGDGASTYTARFRLVMFRPYVGEVISARLKESTKDGLRLSLGFFDDIYVPVPLMPNPYHTEPDPEHKNGTRWVWEYMGENYPIDWADEIRFRVHTVNYPPLPVEQGKDSEQKDSEEKDSRQKDLKPFAPMVITGSLDADGLGPTAWWV
;
A
#
# COMPACT_ATOMS: atom_id res chain seq x y z
N MET A 1 -1.01 1.40 13.65
CA MET A 1 -0.56 1.26 12.25
C MET A 1 -0.11 -0.17 11.93
N PHE A 2 0.68 -0.83 12.79
CA PHE A 2 1.08 -2.23 12.59
C PHE A 2 0.32 -3.17 13.52
N VAL A 3 -0.05 -4.34 13.00
CA VAL A 3 -0.75 -5.40 13.73
C VAL A 3 -0.06 -6.74 13.51
N MET A 4 -0.21 -7.65 14.46
CA MET A 4 0.26 -9.01 14.34
C MET A 4 -0.88 -9.90 13.86
N SER A 5 -0.69 -10.60 12.76
CA SER A 5 -1.68 -11.51 12.19
C SER A 5 -1.16 -12.93 12.20
N GLU A 6 -1.91 -13.86 12.79
CA GLU A 6 -1.61 -15.29 12.77
C GLU A 6 -2.22 -15.93 11.51
N ILE A 7 -1.42 -16.68 10.76
CA ILE A 7 -1.83 -17.36 9.53
C ILE A 7 -1.33 -18.80 9.58
N GLU A 8 -2.16 -19.72 9.11
CA GLU A 8 -1.77 -21.10 8.79
C GLU A 8 -1.61 -21.22 7.27
N HIS A 9 -0.45 -21.69 6.82
CA HIS A 9 -0.17 -21.88 5.39
C HIS A 9 0.55 -23.20 5.13
N THR A 10 0.10 -23.93 4.12
CA THR A 10 0.77 -25.14 3.63
C THR A 10 1.67 -24.76 2.47
N LEU A 11 2.97 -25.02 2.62
CA LEU A 11 4.00 -24.72 1.62
C LEU A 11 4.81 -25.97 1.26
N ARG A 12 5.30 -26.00 0.03
CA ARG A 12 6.22 -27.03 -0.47
C ARG A 12 7.64 -26.52 -0.32
N LEU A 13 8.48 -27.27 0.39
CA LEU A 13 9.89 -26.95 0.54
C LEU A 13 10.72 -27.70 -0.52
N PRO A 14 11.37 -26.99 -1.45
CA PRO A 14 12.20 -27.62 -2.48
C PRO A 14 13.34 -28.47 -1.88
N PRO A 15 13.73 -29.59 -2.53
CA PRO A 15 14.76 -30.50 -2.01
C PRO A 15 16.13 -29.85 -1.77
N HIS A 16 16.48 -28.82 -2.54
CA HIS A 16 17.76 -28.13 -2.41
C HIS A 16 17.86 -27.30 -1.10
N LEU A 17 16.73 -26.98 -0.47
CA LEU A 17 16.69 -26.25 0.81
C LEU A 17 16.74 -27.19 2.03
N LEU A 18 16.66 -28.51 1.82
CA LEU A 18 16.71 -29.50 2.91
C LEU A 18 18.06 -29.56 3.63
N ASN A 19 19.13 -28.98 3.07
CA ASN A 19 20.42 -28.91 3.76
C ASN A 19 20.44 -27.87 4.90
N ARG A 20 19.45 -26.97 4.94
CA ARG A 20 19.36 -25.89 5.92
C ARG A 20 18.52 -26.33 7.12
N PRO A 21 18.69 -25.72 8.30
CA PRO A 21 17.79 -25.97 9.42
C PRO A 21 16.35 -25.63 9.02
N LEU A 22 15.42 -26.53 9.33
CA LEU A 22 14.02 -26.48 8.86
C LEU A 22 13.36 -25.12 9.12
N ASN A 23 13.55 -24.56 10.33
CA ASN A 23 13.04 -23.25 10.69
C ASN A 23 13.51 -22.14 9.75
N ALA A 24 14.79 -22.13 9.39
CA ALA A 24 15.35 -21.11 8.49
C ALA A 24 14.88 -21.31 7.04
N ALA A 25 14.77 -22.57 6.62
CA ALA A 25 14.29 -22.91 5.28
C ALA A 25 12.83 -22.49 5.09
N ILE A 26 11.96 -22.82 6.04
CA ILE A 26 10.54 -22.42 6.03
C ILE A 26 10.41 -20.91 6.16
N LYS A 27 11.17 -20.27 7.05
CA LYS A 27 11.13 -18.81 7.20
C LYS A 27 11.47 -18.11 5.88
N GLY A 28 12.50 -18.55 5.16
CA GLY A 28 12.88 -17.96 3.87
C GLY A 28 11.80 -18.12 2.79
N GLU A 29 11.13 -19.27 2.76
CA GLU A 29 9.98 -19.48 1.85
C GLU A 29 8.79 -18.59 2.24
N LEU A 30 8.46 -18.47 3.53
CA LEU A 30 7.40 -17.58 4.01
C LEU A 30 7.70 -16.11 3.69
N GLU A 31 8.95 -15.68 3.84
CA GLU A 31 9.39 -14.33 3.45
C GLU A 31 9.21 -14.13 1.94
N SER A 32 9.64 -15.07 1.09
CA SER A 32 9.42 -15.00 -0.36
C SER A 32 7.94 -14.95 -0.76
N LEU A 33 7.10 -15.68 -0.04
CA LEU A 33 5.67 -15.80 -0.33
C LEU A 33 4.85 -14.59 0.12
N PHE A 34 5.18 -14.02 1.29
CA PHE A 34 4.34 -13.00 1.93
C PHE A 34 4.96 -11.61 1.99
N LEU A 35 6.28 -11.45 1.97
CA LEU A 35 6.91 -10.13 2.10
C LEU A 35 6.48 -9.20 0.96
N ASP A 36 6.18 -7.95 1.31
CA ASP A 36 5.76 -6.90 0.36
C ASP A 36 4.46 -7.24 -0.40
N LYS A 37 3.68 -8.19 0.11
CA LYS A 37 2.37 -8.55 -0.46
C LYS A 37 1.25 -8.01 0.40
N VAL A 38 0.24 -7.49 -0.29
CA VAL A 38 -1.03 -7.11 0.33
C VAL A 38 -1.94 -8.32 0.37
N ILE A 39 -2.43 -8.63 1.56
CA ILE A 39 -3.46 -9.65 1.77
C ILE A 39 -4.77 -8.91 2.06
N ASP A 40 -5.83 -9.28 1.34
CA ASP A 40 -7.16 -8.70 1.53
C ASP A 40 -7.57 -8.74 3.01
N LYS A 41 -8.07 -7.61 3.53
CA LYS A 41 -8.47 -7.38 4.92
C LYS A 41 -7.36 -7.46 5.99
N LEU A 42 -6.17 -7.98 5.67
CA LEU A 42 -5.05 -8.07 6.61
C LEU A 42 -4.01 -6.95 6.41
N GLY A 43 -3.89 -6.39 5.20
CA GLY A 43 -2.97 -5.28 4.92
C GLY A 43 -1.69 -5.71 4.20
N LEU A 44 -0.70 -4.83 4.21
CA LEU A 44 0.63 -5.06 3.61
C LEU A 44 1.52 -5.83 4.60
N CYS A 45 2.13 -6.93 4.17
CA CYS A 45 3.08 -7.67 4.99
C CYS A 45 4.46 -7.00 5.00
N VAL A 46 4.95 -6.67 6.19
CA VAL A 46 6.25 -6.02 6.39
C VAL A 46 7.34 -7.04 6.72
N SER A 47 7.02 -8.05 7.53
CA SER A 47 7.98 -9.08 7.94
C SER A 47 7.31 -10.28 8.61
N VAL A 48 8.00 -11.43 8.59
CA VAL A 48 7.64 -12.61 9.36
C VAL A 48 8.20 -12.45 10.79
N TYR A 49 7.31 -12.43 11.79
CA TYR A 49 7.70 -12.25 13.19
C TYR A 49 8.32 -13.54 13.75
N ASP A 50 7.53 -14.61 13.84
CA ASP A 50 7.97 -15.92 14.28
C ASP A 50 7.10 -17.05 13.73
N ILE A 51 7.61 -18.27 13.88
CA ILE A 51 6.91 -19.51 13.52
C ILE A 51 6.50 -20.18 14.83
N LEU A 52 5.20 -20.42 14.99
CA LEU A 52 4.59 -21.01 16.19
C LEU A 52 4.67 -22.53 16.16
N SER A 53 4.29 -23.14 15.04
CA SER A 53 4.37 -24.59 14.83
C SER A 53 4.67 -24.92 13.38
N ILE A 54 5.34 -26.06 13.19
CA ILE A 54 5.59 -26.66 11.88
C ILE A 54 5.14 -28.10 11.99
N ASP A 55 4.12 -28.45 11.20
CA ASP A 55 3.55 -29.77 11.14
C ASP A 55 3.75 -30.36 9.73
N GLY A 56 3.87 -31.67 9.61
CA GLY A 56 3.99 -32.37 8.34
C GLY A 56 5.37 -32.93 8.05
N GLY A 57 5.86 -32.71 6.82
CA GLY A 57 7.06 -33.38 6.28
C GLY A 57 6.74 -34.60 5.41
N PHE A 58 5.53 -34.67 4.85
CA PHE A 58 5.17 -35.72 3.91
C PHE A 58 5.56 -35.34 2.48
N ILE A 59 5.89 -36.36 1.69
CA ILE A 59 6.28 -36.23 0.29
C ILE A 59 5.20 -36.94 -0.52
N PHE A 60 4.62 -36.25 -1.49
CA PHE A 60 3.64 -36.87 -2.38
C PHE A 60 4.32 -37.86 -3.33
N PRO A 61 3.71 -39.02 -3.63
CA PRO A 61 4.26 -39.93 -4.63
C PRO A 61 4.44 -39.23 -5.98
N GLY A 62 5.65 -39.28 -6.53
CA GLY A 62 5.99 -38.59 -7.79
C GLY A 62 6.44 -37.13 -7.62
N ASP A 63 6.40 -36.59 -6.40
CA ASP A 63 6.99 -35.31 -6.03
C ASP A 63 8.27 -35.55 -5.22
N GLY A 64 9.30 -34.73 -5.42
CA GLY A 64 10.52 -34.77 -4.61
C GLY A 64 10.48 -33.82 -3.41
N ALA A 65 9.55 -32.85 -3.40
CA ALA A 65 9.47 -31.81 -2.39
C ALA A 65 8.68 -32.26 -1.14
N SER A 66 9.19 -31.91 0.04
CA SER A 66 8.49 -32.11 1.30
C SER A 66 7.46 -31.02 1.52
N THR A 67 6.24 -31.39 1.89
CA THR A 67 5.16 -30.46 2.21
C THR A 67 5.05 -30.25 3.72
N TYR A 68 5.00 -28.98 4.14
CA TYR A 68 4.85 -28.58 5.53
C TYR A 68 3.66 -27.63 5.68
N THR A 69 2.97 -27.74 6.80
CA THR A 69 1.98 -26.76 7.24
C THR A 69 2.57 -25.98 8.40
N ALA A 70 2.72 -24.67 8.23
CA ALA A 70 3.29 -23.79 9.24
C ALA A 70 2.22 -22.85 9.78
N ARG A 71 2.20 -22.68 11.11
CA ARG A 71 1.49 -21.59 11.79
C ARG A 71 2.50 -20.54 12.19
N PHE A 72 2.30 -19.30 11.78
CA PHE A 72 3.26 -18.22 11.98
C PHE A 72 2.55 -16.88 12.14
N ARG A 73 3.28 -15.91 12.67
CA ARG A 73 2.79 -14.55 12.88
C ARG A 73 3.49 -13.59 11.94
N LEU A 74 2.72 -12.75 11.27
CA LEU A 74 3.21 -11.70 10.39
C LEU A 74 3.03 -10.32 11.04
N VAL A 75 3.99 -9.43 10.79
CA VAL A 75 3.82 -7.99 11.05
C VAL A 75 3.18 -7.37 9.82
N MET A 76 1.92 -6.97 9.97
CA MET A 76 1.12 -6.38 8.89
C MET A 76 0.96 -4.87 9.12
N PHE A 77 1.20 -4.07 8.09
CA PHE A 77 0.77 -2.68 8.02
C PHE A 77 -0.72 -2.63 7.71
N ARG A 78 -1.51 -2.29 8.73
CA ARG A 78 -2.96 -2.18 8.67
C ARG A 78 -3.38 -1.02 9.58
N PRO A 79 -3.39 0.22 9.05
CA PRO A 79 -3.89 1.35 9.81
C PRO A 79 -5.40 1.23 10.03
N TYR A 80 -5.88 1.82 11.12
CA TYR A 80 -7.31 1.84 11.44
C TYR A 80 -7.92 3.20 11.12
N VAL A 81 -9.24 3.21 10.88
CA VAL A 81 -9.98 4.45 10.62
C VAL A 81 -9.92 5.37 11.84
N GLY A 82 -9.47 6.61 11.64
CA GLY A 82 -9.24 7.60 12.68
C GLY A 82 -7.80 7.69 13.17
N GLU A 83 -6.90 6.79 12.75
CA GLU A 83 -5.48 6.87 13.09
C GLU A 83 -4.81 8.10 12.44
N VAL A 84 -3.98 8.83 13.18
CA VAL A 84 -3.20 9.96 12.64
C VAL A 84 -1.79 9.48 12.34
N ILE A 85 -1.35 9.65 11.09
CA ILE A 85 -0.05 9.19 10.58
C ILE A 85 0.66 10.36 9.90
N SER A 86 1.97 10.42 10.06
CA SER A 86 2.83 11.42 9.40
C SER A 86 3.43 10.80 8.14
N ALA A 87 3.31 11.49 7.00
CA ALA A 87 3.80 11.05 5.70
C ALA A 87 4.38 12.22 4.90
N ARG A 88 5.21 11.92 3.91
CA ARG A 88 5.78 12.94 3.01
C ARG A 88 4.90 13.13 1.80
N LEU A 89 4.87 14.35 1.27
CA LEU A 89 4.20 14.62 0.00
C LEU A 89 4.95 13.94 -1.15
N LYS A 90 4.25 13.13 -1.95
CA LYS A 90 4.81 12.43 -3.10
C LYS A 90 4.37 13.02 -4.43
N GLU A 91 3.08 13.30 -4.58
CA GLU A 91 2.52 13.97 -5.75
C GLU A 91 1.43 14.94 -5.30
N SER A 92 1.30 16.06 -6.01
CA SER A 92 0.30 17.08 -5.74
C SER A 92 -0.35 17.52 -7.04
N THR A 93 -1.63 17.21 -7.20
CA THR A 93 -2.41 17.49 -8.40
C THR A 93 -3.68 18.26 -8.05
N LYS A 94 -4.42 18.71 -9.06
CA LYS A 94 -5.72 19.37 -8.87
C LYS A 94 -6.78 18.46 -8.26
N ASP A 95 -6.60 17.14 -8.39
CA ASP A 95 -7.53 16.14 -7.87
C ASP A 95 -7.24 15.77 -6.39
N GLY A 96 -6.12 16.25 -5.84
CA GLY A 96 -5.75 16.05 -4.44
C GLY A 96 -4.26 15.80 -4.24
N LEU A 97 -3.93 15.22 -3.08
CA LEU A 97 -2.56 14.91 -2.68
C LEU A 97 -2.32 13.40 -2.67
N ARG A 98 -1.12 12.98 -3.05
CA ARG A 98 -0.60 11.62 -2.82
C ARG A 98 0.52 11.69 -1.80
N LEU A 99 0.40 10.89 -0.75
CA LEU A 99 1.36 10.82 0.34
C LEU A 99 2.16 9.51 0.30
N SER A 100 3.36 9.53 0.87
CA SER A 100 4.24 8.37 0.97
C SER A 100 4.79 8.20 2.39
N LEU A 101 4.78 6.95 2.86
CA LEU A 101 5.44 6.51 4.09
C LEU A 101 6.84 5.91 3.82
N GLY A 102 7.32 5.99 2.57
CA GLY A 102 8.57 5.37 2.11
C GLY A 102 8.40 3.91 1.68
N PHE A 103 7.73 3.08 2.48
CA PHE A 103 7.42 1.68 2.11
C PHE A 103 6.03 1.50 1.50
N PHE A 104 5.18 2.54 1.54
CA PHE A 104 3.82 2.52 1.02
C PHE A 104 3.43 3.89 0.48
N ASP A 105 2.91 3.91 -0.77
CA ASP A 105 2.72 5.12 -1.56
C ASP A 105 1.27 5.35 -2.03
N ASP A 106 0.37 4.39 -1.81
CA ASP A 106 -1.02 4.47 -2.27
C ASP A 106 -1.92 5.10 -1.20
N ILE A 107 -1.49 6.28 -0.74
CA ILE A 107 -2.19 7.12 0.22
C ILE A 107 -2.66 8.38 -0.51
N TYR A 108 -3.97 8.63 -0.49
CA TYR A 108 -4.58 9.75 -1.20
C TYR A 108 -5.40 10.63 -0.27
N VAL A 109 -5.25 11.94 -0.39
CA VAL A 109 -6.13 12.93 0.24
C VAL A 109 -6.95 13.59 -0.87
N PRO A 110 -8.24 13.24 -1.01
CA PRO A 110 -9.09 13.83 -2.03
C PRO A 110 -9.51 15.24 -1.63
N VAL A 111 -9.82 16.07 -2.63
CA VAL A 111 -10.21 17.48 -2.45
C VAL A 111 -11.29 17.72 -1.37
N PRO A 112 -12.38 16.92 -1.26
CA PRO A 112 -13.41 17.17 -0.25
C PRO A 112 -12.92 17.00 1.20
N LEU A 113 -11.80 16.31 1.40
CA LEU A 113 -11.18 16.05 2.71
C LEU A 113 -9.98 16.95 2.98
N MET A 114 -9.78 17.98 2.15
CA MET A 114 -8.79 19.04 2.36
C MET A 114 -9.32 20.09 3.35
N PRO A 115 -8.43 20.84 4.02
CA PRO A 115 -8.86 21.92 4.91
C PRO A 115 -9.53 23.03 4.10
N ASN A 116 -10.65 23.56 4.60
CA ASN A 116 -11.38 24.66 3.98
C ASN A 116 -11.22 25.94 4.83
N PRO A 117 -11.11 27.14 4.21
CA PRO A 117 -11.01 27.40 2.77
C PRO A 117 -9.61 27.15 2.20
N TYR A 118 -9.53 26.66 0.96
CA TYR A 118 -8.26 26.47 0.24
C TYR A 118 -8.28 27.15 -1.12
N HIS A 119 -7.09 27.48 -1.63
CA HIS A 119 -6.88 27.78 -3.04
C HIS A 119 -5.71 26.98 -3.59
N THR A 120 -5.64 26.91 -4.92
CA THR A 120 -4.59 26.17 -5.63
C THR A 120 -3.77 27.12 -6.48
N GLU A 121 -2.46 27.00 -6.40
CA GLU A 121 -1.51 27.77 -7.18
C GLU A 121 -0.72 26.84 -8.11
N PRO A 122 -0.42 27.25 -9.35
CA PRO A 122 0.47 26.48 -10.21
C PRO A 122 1.89 26.48 -9.62
N ASP A 123 2.48 25.30 -9.46
CA ASP A 123 3.84 25.17 -8.94
C ASP A 123 4.87 25.57 -10.03
N PRO A 124 5.77 26.53 -9.77
CA PRO A 124 6.81 26.92 -10.73
C PRO A 124 7.89 25.85 -10.94
N GLU A 125 8.13 24.96 -9.97
CA GLU A 125 9.18 23.93 -10.08
C GLU A 125 8.71 22.67 -10.82
N HIS A 126 7.45 22.29 -10.63
CA HIS A 126 6.86 21.11 -11.25
C HIS A 126 5.83 21.52 -12.31
N LYS A 127 6.13 21.32 -13.60
CA LYS A 127 5.28 21.75 -14.74
C LYS A 127 3.81 21.28 -14.69
N ASN A 128 3.50 20.23 -13.95
CA ASN A 128 2.14 19.72 -13.73
C ASN A 128 1.73 19.71 -12.24
N GLY A 129 2.59 20.21 -11.35
CA GLY A 129 2.35 20.27 -9.91
C GLY A 129 1.38 21.39 -9.56
N THR A 130 0.52 21.13 -8.60
CA THR A 130 -0.35 22.15 -8.00
C THR A 130 0.07 22.33 -6.56
N ARG A 131 0.37 23.56 -6.13
CA ARG A 131 0.60 23.87 -4.72
C ARG A 131 -0.74 24.15 -4.05
N TRP A 132 -1.04 23.39 -3.01
CA TRP A 132 -2.23 23.59 -2.20
C TRP A 132 -1.91 24.57 -1.08
N VAL A 133 -2.76 25.58 -0.93
CA VAL A 133 -2.61 26.61 0.09
C VAL A 133 -3.88 26.66 0.91
N TRP A 134 -3.73 26.51 2.22
CA TRP A 134 -4.82 26.67 3.17
C TRP A 134 -4.87 28.12 3.65
N GLU A 135 -6.01 28.78 3.48
CA GLU A 135 -6.22 30.14 3.95
C GLU A 135 -6.87 30.08 5.34
N TYR A 136 -6.16 30.56 6.37
CA TYR A 136 -6.65 30.55 7.74
C TYR A 136 -6.44 31.90 8.40
N MET A 137 -7.55 32.52 8.83
CA MET A 137 -7.55 33.85 9.48
C MET A 137 -6.85 34.96 8.67
N GLY A 138 -6.83 34.87 7.34
CA GLY A 138 -6.18 35.85 6.46
C GLY A 138 -4.68 35.61 6.22
N GLU A 139 -4.14 34.54 6.80
CA GLU A 139 -2.78 34.05 6.53
C GLU A 139 -2.83 32.82 5.62
N ASN A 140 -1.79 32.66 4.79
CA ASN A 140 -1.70 31.58 3.82
C ASN A 140 -0.69 30.53 4.27
N TYR A 141 -1.15 29.29 4.38
CA TYR A 141 -0.37 28.13 4.79
C TYR A 141 -0.20 27.20 3.59
N PRO A 142 0.89 27.34 2.81
CA PRO A 142 1.17 26.44 1.72
C PRO A 142 1.58 25.05 2.23
N ILE A 143 1.32 24.03 1.41
CA ILE A 143 1.88 22.69 1.56
C ILE A 143 3.09 22.56 0.65
N ASP A 144 4.27 22.33 1.24
CA ASP A 144 5.51 22.16 0.49
C ASP A 144 5.92 20.70 0.29
N TRP A 145 6.70 20.44 -0.75
CA TRP A 145 7.21 19.10 -1.09
C TRP A 145 8.11 18.50 -0.02
N ALA A 146 8.79 19.34 0.77
CA ALA A 146 9.68 18.90 1.85
C ALA A 146 8.92 18.59 3.16
N ASP A 147 7.64 18.97 3.25
CA ASP A 147 6.91 18.90 4.50
C ASP A 147 6.49 17.48 4.87
N GLU A 148 6.50 17.23 6.17
CA GLU A 148 5.89 16.06 6.77
C GLU A 148 4.44 16.39 7.16
N ILE A 149 3.50 15.76 6.45
CA ILE A 149 2.07 15.97 6.53
C ILE A 149 1.45 14.94 7.47
N ARG A 150 0.79 15.41 8.53
CA ARG A 150 -0.04 14.59 9.41
C ARG A 150 -1.43 14.47 8.80
N PHE A 151 -1.83 13.26 8.44
CA PHE A 151 -3.17 12.99 7.95
C PHE A 151 -3.89 12.01 8.86
N ARG A 152 -5.21 12.13 8.93
CA ARG A 152 -6.05 11.14 9.60
C ARG A 152 -6.53 10.12 8.58
N VAL A 153 -6.43 8.84 8.91
CA VAL A 153 -6.93 7.75 8.06
C VAL A 153 -8.46 7.81 8.04
N HIS A 154 -9.05 8.11 6.89
CA HIS A 154 -10.49 8.16 6.70
C HIS A 154 -11.04 6.77 6.31
N THR A 155 -10.43 6.13 5.31
CA THR A 155 -10.83 4.80 4.84
C THR A 155 -9.63 3.99 4.36
N VAL A 156 -9.73 2.66 4.49
CA VAL A 156 -8.78 1.69 3.92
C VAL A 156 -9.56 0.75 3.01
N ASN A 157 -9.23 0.74 1.73
CA ASN A 157 -9.93 -0.04 0.72
C ASN A 157 -9.00 -1.08 0.06
N TYR A 158 -9.55 -2.24 -0.25
CA TYR A 158 -8.87 -3.33 -0.95
C TYR A 158 -9.62 -3.60 -2.25
N PRO A 159 -9.26 -2.91 -3.36
CA PRO A 159 -9.95 -3.13 -4.63
C PRO A 159 -9.74 -4.57 -5.09
N PRO A 160 -10.76 -5.19 -5.72
CA PRO A 160 -10.62 -6.54 -6.26
C PRO A 160 -9.55 -6.54 -7.36
N LEU A 161 -8.80 -7.64 -7.45
CA LEU A 161 -7.83 -7.84 -8.52
C LEU A 161 -8.52 -7.63 -9.87
N PRO A 162 -7.95 -6.82 -10.79
CA PRO A 162 -8.48 -6.68 -12.13
C PRO A 162 -8.42 -8.06 -12.77
N VAL A 163 -9.57 -8.65 -13.05
CA VAL A 163 -9.62 -9.88 -13.83
C VAL A 163 -9.19 -9.49 -15.23
N GLU A 164 -7.98 -9.88 -15.65
CA GLU A 164 -7.63 -9.85 -17.07
C GLU A 164 -8.66 -10.70 -17.79
N GLN A 165 -9.60 -10.06 -18.50
CA GLN A 165 -10.47 -10.76 -19.42
C GLN A 165 -9.55 -11.51 -20.39
N GLY A 166 -9.70 -12.83 -20.40
CA GLY A 166 -8.81 -13.76 -21.06
C GLY A 166 -8.55 -13.39 -22.52
N LYS A 167 -7.41 -13.89 -23.01
CA LYS A 167 -6.96 -13.85 -24.40
C LYS A 167 -7.85 -14.65 -25.37
N ASP A 168 -9.18 -14.52 -25.27
CA ASP A 168 -10.15 -15.19 -26.15
C ASP A 168 -11.31 -14.25 -26.51
N SER A 169 -11.00 -13.24 -27.33
CA SER A 169 -11.97 -12.66 -28.27
C SER A 169 -11.21 -11.97 -29.40
N GLU A 170 -10.78 -12.76 -30.38
CA GLU A 170 -10.48 -12.24 -31.70
C GLU A 170 -11.74 -11.60 -32.32
N GLN A 171 -11.54 -10.47 -32.99
CA GLN A 171 -12.43 -9.82 -33.96
C GLN A 171 -13.75 -9.21 -33.43
N LYS A 172 -13.70 -7.91 -33.12
CA LYS A 172 -14.21 -6.86 -34.02
C LYS A 172 -13.90 -5.46 -33.47
N ASP A 173 -13.72 -4.55 -34.42
CA ASP A 173 -13.54 -3.10 -34.31
C ASP A 173 -12.11 -2.62 -34.00
N SER A 174 -11.33 -2.70 -35.07
CA SER A 174 -10.21 -1.83 -35.40
C SER A 174 -10.63 -0.35 -35.46
N GLU A 175 -9.68 0.53 -35.07
CA GLU A 175 -9.68 2.00 -35.18
C GLU A 175 -10.12 2.82 -33.95
N GLU A 176 -9.52 2.59 -32.76
CA GLU A 176 -9.33 3.66 -31.74
C GLU A 176 -8.45 3.24 -30.52
N LYS A 177 -7.43 2.40 -30.72
CA LYS A 177 -6.68 1.76 -29.61
C LYS A 177 -5.24 2.26 -29.37
N ASP A 178 -4.84 3.41 -29.89
CA ASP A 178 -3.43 3.87 -29.76
C ASP A 178 -3.20 5.07 -28.82
N SER A 179 -4.23 5.50 -28.06
CA SER A 179 -4.11 6.63 -27.13
C SER A 179 -4.60 6.36 -25.70
N ARG A 180 -5.25 5.22 -25.43
CA ARG A 180 -5.85 4.91 -24.12
C ARG A 180 -5.00 4.05 -23.18
N GLN A 181 -3.82 3.59 -23.61
CA GLN A 181 -3.00 2.65 -22.85
C GLN A 181 -1.85 3.30 -22.05
N LYS A 182 -1.79 4.64 -22.00
CA LYS A 182 -0.71 5.38 -21.32
C LYS A 182 -1.06 5.89 -19.91
N ASP A 183 -2.33 5.90 -19.52
CA ASP A 183 -2.79 6.53 -18.27
C ASP A 183 -3.53 5.58 -17.30
N LEU A 184 -3.31 4.27 -17.41
CA LEU A 184 -3.81 3.35 -16.38
C LEU A 184 -2.81 3.33 -15.23
N LYS A 185 -3.16 4.03 -14.13
CA LYS A 185 -2.45 3.90 -12.84
C LYS A 185 -2.25 2.41 -12.55
N PRO A 186 -1.04 1.98 -12.15
CA PRO A 186 -0.81 0.58 -11.77
C PRO A 186 -1.80 0.18 -10.69
N PHE A 187 -2.31 -1.05 -10.77
CA PHE A 187 -3.29 -1.56 -9.82
C PHE A 187 -2.69 -1.54 -8.40
N ALA A 188 -3.33 -0.80 -7.50
CA ALA A 188 -2.96 -0.71 -6.10
C ALA A 188 -3.84 -1.68 -5.28
N PRO A 189 -3.29 -2.78 -4.73
CA PRO A 189 -4.07 -3.79 -4.00
C PRO A 189 -4.58 -3.31 -2.64
N MET A 190 -4.04 -2.21 -2.11
CA MET A 190 -4.50 -1.52 -0.91
C MET A 190 -4.43 -0.02 -1.17
N VAL A 191 -5.50 0.70 -0.84
CA VAL A 191 -5.58 2.16 -1.00
C VAL A 191 -6.03 2.78 0.31
N ILE A 192 -5.28 3.75 0.81
CA ILE A 192 -5.62 4.50 2.01
C ILE A 192 -6.11 5.88 1.58
N THR A 193 -7.28 6.27 2.07
CA THR A 193 -7.78 7.64 1.94
C THR A 193 -7.53 8.37 3.25
N GLY A 194 -6.82 9.49 3.19
CA GLY A 194 -6.58 10.38 4.32
C GLY A 194 -7.49 11.60 4.30
N SER A 195 -7.66 12.24 5.47
CA SER A 195 -8.26 13.56 5.63
C SER A 195 -7.29 14.53 6.32
N LEU A 196 -7.44 15.82 5.98
CA LEU A 196 -6.69 16.96 6.53
C LEU A 196 -7.65 18.04 7.07
N ASP A 197 -8.90 17.67 7.32
CA ASP A 197 -10.03 18.55 7.63
C ASP A 197 -10.19 18.92 9.11
N ALA A 198 -9.22 18.57 9.95
CA ALA A 198 -9.29 18.79 11.39
C ALA A 198 -8.03 19.47 11.93
N ASP A 199 -8.18 20.19 13.04
CA ASP A 199 -7.08 20.88 13.70
C ASP A 199 -5.96 19.90 14.11
N GLY A 200 -4.71 20.32 13.95
CA GLY A 200 -3.52 19.49 14.17
C GLY A 200 -3.15 18.56 13.02
N LEU A 201 -3.89 18.58 11.90
CA LEU A 201 -3.56 17.87 10.65
C LEU A 201 -2.90 18.80 9.62
N GLY A 202 -2.29 18.25 8.59
CA GLY A 202 -1.51 19.00 7.60
C GLY A 202 -0.01 18.97 7.90
N PRO A 203 0.79 19.77 7.16
CA PRO A 203 2.19 20.00 7.44
C PRO A 203 2.46 20.27 8.92
N THR A 204 3.44 19.56 9.48
CA THR A 204 3.82 19.73 10.88
C THR A 204 4.28 21.17 11.17
N ALA A 205 4.81 21.86 10.16
CA ALA A 205 5.23 23.26 10.24
C ALA A 205 4.10 24.26 10.54
N TRP A 206 2.83 23.90 10.28
CA TRP A 206 1.69 24.77 10.57
C TRP A 206 1.37 24.89 12.06
N TRP A 207 1.86 23.95 12.87
CA TRP A 207 1.47 23.77 14.27
C TRP A 207 2.60 24.03 15.27
N VAL A 208 3.67 24.72 14.84
CA VAL A 208 4.85 25.06 15.64
C VAL A 208 4.77 26.49 16.17
#